data_AF-A0A965JI09-F1
#
_entry.id   AF-A0A965JI09-F1
#
_cell.length_a   1.000
_cell.length_b   1.000
_cell.length_c   1.000
_cell.angle_alpha   90.00
_cell.angle_beta   90.00
_cell.angle_gamma   90.00
#
_symmetry.space_group_name_H-M   'P 1'
#
loop_
_entity.id
_entity.type
_entity.pdbx_description
1 polymer ?
#
loop_
_entity_poly.entity_id
_entity_poly.type
_entity_poly.pdbx_seq_one_letter_code
_entity_poly.pdbx_strand_id
1 'polypeptide(L)'
;GGSVCFYMVQVVKSHWQIDDSLDVFAVHGVGGILGSILMPLAFTEALGGSGFAAGMDLSTQLTGQAIGVGVVALWTAVVTLVLARAVALVLPMRVDEEAEHEGLDLHSHGERGWELD
;
A
#
# COMPACT_ATOMS: atom_id res chain seq x y z
N GLY A 1 6.49 4.27 -12.78
CA GLY A 1 5.56 4.46 -11.65
C GLY A 1 4.14 4.33 -12.12
N GLY A 2 3.55 5.42 -12.64
CA GLY A 2 2.12 5.50 -12.99
C GLY A 2 1.54 4.31 -13.78
N SER A 3 2.18 3.90 -14.87
CA SER A 3 1.69 2.77 -15.68
C SER A 3 1.65 1.44 -14.92
N VAL A 4 2.63 1.19 -14.03
CA VAL A 4 2.68 -0.01 -13.19
C VAL A 4 1.58 0.04 -12.14
N CYS A 5 1.44 1.15 -11.42
CA CYS A 5 0.38 1.31 -10.42
C CYS A 5 -1.02 1.18 -11.05
N PHE A 6 -1.24 1.81 -12.22
CA PHE A 6 -2.51 1.72 -12.95
C PHE A 6 -2.88 0.27 -13.31
N TYR A 7 -1.92 -0.49 -13.83
CA TYR A 7 -2.16 -1.90 -14.14
C TYR A 7 -2.41 -2.72 -12.87
N MET A 8 -1.69 -2.43 -11.79
CA MET A 8 -1.85 -3.15 -10.53
C MET A 8 -3.19 -2.89 -9.83
N VAL A 9 -3.82 -1.74 -10.03
CA VAL A 9 -5.22 -1.51 -9.59
C VAL A 9 -6.14 -2.57 -10.19
N GLN A 10 -6.01 -2.84 -11.49
CA GLN A 10 -6.82 -3.86 -12.17
C GLN A 10 -6.48 -5.27 -11.70
N VAL A 11 -5.21 -5.57 -11.45
CA VAL A 11 -4.81 -6.88 -10.93
C VAL A 11 -5.39 -7.11 -9.53
N VAL A 12 -5.24 -6.14 -8.62
CA VAL A 12 -5.70 -6.27 -7.23
C VAL A 12 -7.23 -6.39 -7.16
N LYS A 13 -7.95 -5.49 -7.83
CA LYS A 13 -9.42 -5.45 -7.76
C LYS A 13 -10.08 -6.52 -8.62
N SER A 14 -9.66 -6.66 -9.88
CA SER A 14 -10.38 -7.50 -10.86
C SER A 14 -9.87 -8.93 -10.91
N HIS A 15 -8.57 -9.16 -10.72
CA HIS A 15 -7.99 -10.51 -10.80
C HIS A 15 -7.89 -11.20 -9.44
N TRP A 16 -7.41 -10.50 -8.42
CA TRP A 16 -7.31 -11.05 -7.05
C TRP A 16 -8.59 -10.88 -6.23
N GLN A 17 -9.53 -10.05 -6.70
CA GLN A 17 -10.81 -9.77 -6.02
C GLN A 17 -10.62 -9.27 -4.58
N ILE A 18 -9.62 -8.42 -4.38
CA ILE A 18 -9.36 -7.77 -3.09
C ILE A 18 -9.98 -6.38 -3.11
N ASP A 19 -10.86 -6.10 -2.14
CA ASP A 19 -11.45 -4.77 -1.91
C ASP A 19 -10.44 -3.84 -1.24
N ASP A 20 -9.44 -3.42 -2.01
CA ASP A 20 -8.58 -2.29 -1.70
C ASP A 20 -9.32 -1.00 -2.12
N SER A 21 -10.31 -0.59 -1.33
CA SER A 21 -11.36 0.33 -1.77
C SER A 21 -10.83 1.61 -2.41
N LEU A 22 -9.78 2.18 -1.81
CA LEU A 22 -9.11 3.41 -2.28
C LEU A 22 -7.79 3.16 -3.02
N ASP A 23 -7.54 1.92 -3.48
CA ASP A 23 -6.34 1.53 -4.22
C ASP A 23 -5.02 1.81 -3.47
N VAL A 24 -5.05 1.75 -2.14
CA VAL A 24 -3.91 2.14 -1.29
C VAL A 24 -2.74 1.19 -1.50
N PHE A 25 -2.98 -0.11 -1.52
CA PHE A 25 -1.93 -1.09 -1.77
C PHE A 25 -1.43 -1.02 -3.23
N ALA A 26 -2.36 -0.95 -4.19
CA ALA A 26 -1.99 -0.91 -5.61
C ALA A 26 -1.15 0.33 -5.97
N VAL A 27 -1.48 1.51 -5.40
CA VAL A 27 -0.78 2.76 -5.69
C VAL A 27 0.42 2.95 -4.77
N HIS A 28 0.22 2.96 -3.45
CA HIS A 28 1.30 3.27 -2.49
C HIS A 28 2.18 2.06 -2.21
N GLY A 29 1.59 0.88 -2.02
CA GLY A 29 2.32 -0.36 -1.78
C GLY A 29 3.22 -0.72 -2.97
N VAL A 30 2.63 -0.94 -4.14
CA VAL A 30 3.41 -1.31 -5.34
C VAL A 30 4.27 -0.15 -5.84
N GLY A 31 3.76 1.08 -5.82
CA GLY A 31 4.52 2.26 -6.21
C GLY A 31 5.76 2.46 -5.34
N GLY A 32 5.62 2.26 -4.02
CA GLY A 32 6.73 2.29 -3.06
C GLY A 32 7.76 1.20 -3.33
N ILE A 33 7.31 -0.06 -3.52
CA ILE A 33 8.20 -1.19 -3.86
C ILE A 33 9.01 -0.88 -5.12
N LEU A 34 8.33 -0.49 -6.21
CA LEU A 34 8.98 -0.18 -7.47
C LEU A 34 9.98 0.98 -7.31
N GLY A 35 9.59 2.05 -6.60
CA GLY A 35 10.45 3.19 -6.34
C GLY A 35 11.71 2.80 -5.56
N SER A 36 11.58 2.05 -4.48
CA SER A 36 12.70 1.59 -3.65
C SER A 36 13.67 0.72 -4.44
N ILE A 37 13.17 -0.20 -5.29
CA ILE A 37 14.03 -1.06 -6.10
C ILE A 37 14.73 -0.29 -7.22
N LEU A 38 14.08 0.71 -7.82
CA LEU A 38 14.69 1.50 -8.89
C LEU A 38 15.63 2.60 -8.37
N MET A 39 15.50 3.01 -7.11
CA MET A 39 16.26 4.11 -6.52
C MET A 39 17.78 3.97 -6.73
N PRO A 40 18.42 2.80 -6.54
CA PRO A 40 19.86 2.64 -6.79
C PRO A 40 20.31 3.00 -8.21
N LEU A 41 19.45 2.83 -9.22
CA LEU A 41 19.78 3.22 -10.59
C LEU A 41 19.97 4.74 -10.71
N ALA A 42 19.11 5.51 -10.04
CA ALA A 42 19.21 6.97 -10.03
C ALA A 42 20.48 7.50 -9.34
N PHE A 43 21.13 6.68 -8.51
CA PHE A 43 22.40 7.02 -7.86
C PHE A 43 23.63 6.73 -8.72
N THR A 44 23.48 6.03 -9.85
CA THR A 44 24.62 5.74 -10.74
C THR A 44 25.14 7.01 -11.39
N GLU A 45 26.47 7.20 -11.40
CA GLU A 45 27.11 8.37 -12.02
C GLU A 45 26.81 8.48 -13.52
N ALA A 46 26.64 7.34 -14.21
CA ALA A 46 26.27 7.27 -15.61
C ALA A 46 24.90 7.92 -15.91
N LEU A 47 24.02 8.01 -14.92
CA LEU A 47 22.73 8.68 -14.99
C LEU A 47 22.72 10.04 -14.29
N GLY A 48 23.88 10.57 -13.92
CA GLY A 48 24.03 11.85 -13.22
C GLY A 48 23.83 11.77 -11.70
N GLY A 49 23.78 10.57 -11.13
CA GLY A 49 23.72 10.35 -9.69
C GLY A 49 25.05 10.63 -8.98
N SER A 50 25.01 10.74 -7.65
CA SER A 50 26.17 11.05 -6.80
C SER A 50 27.18 9.92 -6.65
N GLY A 51 26.92 8.74 -7.22
CA GLY A 51 27.65 7.51 -6.93
C GLY A 51 27.26 6.88 -5.59
N PHE A 52 27.84 5.72 -5.32
CA PHE A 52 27.62 4.94 -4.10
C PHE A 52 28.74 5.17 -3.08
N ALA A 53 28.47 4.87 -1.81
CA ALA A 53 29.50 4.94 -0.77
C ALA A 53 30.68 3.97 -1.07
N ALA A 54 31.85 4.24 -0.48
CA ALA A 54 33.03 3.42 -0.70
C ALA A 54 32.78 1.95 -0.34
N GLY A 55 33.11 1.04 -1.26
CA GLY A 55 32.87 -0.39 -1.11
C GLY A 55 31.45 -0.85 -1.46
N MET A 56 30.58 0.06 -1.93
CA MET A 56 29.26 -0.27 -2.46
C MET A 56 29.20 -0.07 -3.96
N ASP A 57 28.37 -0.87 -4.61
CA ASP A 57 28.07 -0.81 -6.03
C ASP A 57 26.56 -0.96 -6.28
N LEU A 58 26.14 -0.93 -7.54
CA LEU A 58 24.73 -1.06 -7.90
C LEU A 58 24.14 -2.39 -7.38
N SER A 59 24.91 -3.48 -7.43
CA SER A 59 24.43 -4.81 -7.04
C SER A 59 24.15 -4.91 -5.54
N THR A 60 25.07 -4.39 -4.72
CA THR A 60 24.92 -4.32 -3.27
C THR A 60 23.77 -3.41 -2.87
N GLN A 61 23.57 -2.29 -3.56
CA GLN A 61 22.44 -1.39 -3.30
C GLN A 61 21.09 -2.01 -3.70
N LEU A 62 20.99 -2.62 -4.89
CA LEU A 62 19.76 -3.32 -5.31
C LEU A 62 19.41 -4.45 -4.34
N THR A 63 20.41 -5.21 -3.88
CA THR A 63 20.24 -6.26 -2.89
C THR A 63 19.75 -5.69 -1.55
N GLY A 64 20.37 -4.61 -1.08
CA GLY A 64 19.96 -3.91 0.14
C GLY A 64 18.52 -3.42 0.07
N GLN A 65 18.11 -2.81 -1.06
CA GLN A 65 16.73 -2.35 -1.26
C GLN A 65 15.75 -3.51 -1.32
N ALA A 66 16.09 -4.62 -1.98
CA ALA A 66 15.23 -5.81 -2.02
C ALA A 66 15.01 -6.41 -0.61
N ILE A 67 16.07 -6.50 0.19
CA ILE A 67 15.99 -6.94 1.59
C ILE A 67 15.12 -5.95 2.38
N GLY A 68 15.38 -4.65 2.27
CA GLY A 68 14.62 -3.61 2.97
C GLY A 68 13.12 -3.66 2.64
N VAL A 69 12.78 -3.76 1.36
CA VAL A 69 11.40 -3.93 0.90
C VAL A 69 10.77 -5.20 1.49
N GLY A 70 11.47 -6.33 1.45
CA GLY A 70 10.98 -7.60 2.00
C GLY A 70 10.73 -7.52 3.51
N VAL A 71 11.66 -6.89 4.25
CA VAL A 71 11.53 -6.67 5.70
C VAL A 71 10.33 -5.79 6.00
N VAL A 72 10.18 -4.65 5.32
CA VAL A 72 9.05 -3.73 5.53
C VAL A 72 7.74 -4.41 5.16
N ALA A 73 7.66 -5.12 4.04
CA ALA A 73 6.45 -5.83 3.62
C ALA A 73 6.04 -6.91 4.63
N LEU A 74 6.99 -7.71 5.12
CA LEU A 74 6.71 -8.73 6.12
C LEU A 74 6.29 -8.11 7.45
N TRP A 75 7.01 -7.09 7.91
CA TRP A 75 6.71 -6.39 9.15
C TRP A 75 5.30 -5.78 9.11
N THR A 76 4.99 -5.00 8.08
CA THR A 76 3.69 -4.33 7.97
C THR A 76 2.56 -5.34 7.82
N ALA A 77 2.72 -6.39 7.01
CA ALA A 77 1.71 -7.43 6.85
C ALA A 77 1.43 -8.17 8.18
N VAL A 78 2.47 -8.65 8.86
CA VAL A 78 2.32 -9.44 10.09
C VAL A 78 1.82 -8.58 11.24
N VAL A 79 2.44 -7.43 11.48
CA VAL A 79 2.08 -6.57 12.61
C VAL A 79 0.69 -5.99 12.43
N THR A 80 0.33 -5.53 11.22
CA THR A 80 -1.03 -5.02 10.96
C THR A 80 -2.06 -6.13 11.13
N LEU A 81 -1.80 -7.34 10.64
CA LEU A 81 -2.69 -8.47 10.84
C LEU A 81 -2.90 -8.79 12.33
N VAL A 82 -1.82 -8.84 13.11
CA VAL A 82 -1.90 -9.11 14.56
C VAL A 82 -2.71 -8.02 15.26
N LEU A 83 -2.42 -6.75 14.99
CA LEU A 83 -3.11 -5.63 15.62
C LEU A 83 -4.58 -5.58 15.22
N ALA A 84 -4.90 -5.71 13.93
CA ALA A 84 -6.27 -5.72 13.44
C ALA A 84 -7.07 -6.87 14.06
N ARG A 85 -6.47 -8.07 14.18
CA ARG A 85 -7.13 -9.20 14.85
C ARG A 85 -7.28 -9.00 16.34
N ALA A 86 -6.30 -8.42 17.01
CA ALA A 86 -6.40 -8.10 18.44
C ALA A 86 -7.53 -7.07 18.71
N VAL A 87 -7.64 -6.04 17.87
CA VAL A 87 -8.74 -5.07 17.95
C VAL A 87 -10.08 -5.74 17.68
N ALA A 88 -10.17 -6.61 16.66
CA ALA A 88 -11.39 -7.33 16.30
C ALA A 88 -11.95 -8.24 17.41
N LEU A 89 -11.15 -8.62 18.41
CA LEU A 89 -11.61 -9.39 19.58
C LEU A 89 -12.40 -8.55 20.58
N VAL A 90 -12.22 -7.23 20.57
CA VAL A 90 -12.82 -6.30 21.54
C VAL A 90 -13.83 -5.38 20.86
N LEU A 91 -13.58 -4.99 19.61
CA LEU A 91 -14.38 -4.04 18.85
C LEU A 91 -14.64 -4.60 17.44
N PRO A 92 -15.89 -4.69 16.98
CA PRO A 92 -16.16 -5.07 15.60
C PRO A 92 -15.56 -4.03 14.65
N MET A 93 -14.72 -4.47 13.70
CA MET A 93 -14.05 -3.59 12.74
C MET A 93 -14.90 -3.25 11.51
N ARG A 94 -16.06 -3.91 11.35
CA ARG A 94 -17.03 -3.66 10.28
C ARG A 94 -18.39 -3.45 10.95
N VAL A 95 -19.16 -2.50 10.41
CA VAL A 95 -20.56 -2.30 10.80
C VAL A 95 -21.40 -3.52 10.43
N ASP A 96 -22.60 -3.65 10.98
CA ASP A 96 -23.53 -4.69 10.53
C ASP A 96 -24.05 -4.42 9.11
N GLU A 97 -24.66 -5.43 8.51
CA GLU A 97 -25.10 -5.41 7.12
C GLU A 97 -26.18 -4.35 6.85
N GLU A 98 -27.08 -4.11 7.82
CA GLU A 98 -28.12 -3.08 7.68
C GLU A 98 -27.49 -1.67 7.70
N ALA A 99 -26.57 -1.43 8.64
CA ALA A 99 -25.81 -0.18 8.71
C ALA A 99 -24.97 0.08 7.45
N GLU A 100 -24.41 -0.97 6.86
CA GLU A 100 -23.69 -0.88 5.58
C GLU A 100 -24.64 -0.53 4.42
N HIS A 101 -25.86 -1.08 4.41
CA HIS A 101 -26.89 -0.80 3.41
C HIS A 101 -27.51 0.60 3.52
N GLU A 102 -27.79 1.07 4.75
CA GLU A 102 -28.31 2.43 5.00
C GLU A 102 -27.26 3.51 4.68
N GLY A 103 -25.97 3.17 4.81
CA GLY A 103 -24.84 4.08 4.68
C GLY A 103 -24.43 4.69 6.02
N LEU A 104 -23.12 4.77 6.26
CA LEU A 104 -22.57 5.21 7.54
C LEU A 104 -22.91 6.67 7.89
N ASP A 105 -23.10 7.54 6.90
CA ASP A 105 -23.52 8.93 7.14
C ASP A 105 -24.84 8.98 7.93
N LEU A 106 -25.85 8.22 7.48
CA LEU A 106 -27.15 8.20 8.12
C LEU A 106 -27.11 7.39 9.42
N HIS A 107 -26.53 6.19 9.37
CA HIS A 107 -26.56 5.26 10.50
C HIS A 107 -25.69 5.74 11.68
N SER A 108 -24.46 6.20 11.40
CA SER A 108 -23.48 6.56 12.44
C SER A 108 -23.49 8.04 12.81
N HIS A 109 -23.93 8.91 11.89
CA HIS A 109 -23.87 10.36 12.08
C HIS A 109 -25.24 11.06 12.03
N GLY A 110 -26.30 10.37 11.62
CA GLY A 110 -27.66 10.93 11.57
C GLY A 110 -27.83 12.03 10.51
N GLU A 111 -26.91 12.10 9.54
CA GLU A 111 -26.87 13.12 8.52
C GLU A 111 -26.77 12.51 7.12
N ARG A 112 -27.02 13.32 6.09
CA ARG A 112 -26.74 12.98 4.70
C ARG A 112 -25.58 13.84 4.24
N GLY A 113 -24.56 13.23 3.63
CA GLY A 113 -23.43 13.99 3.10
C GLY A 113 -23.84 15.04 2.06
N TRP A 114 -24.94 14.80 1.33
CA TRP A 114 -25.55 15.75 0.41
C TRP A 114 -27.07 15.58 0.37
N GLU A 115 -27.81 16.69 0.29
CA GLU A 115 -29.23 16.71 -0.06
C GLU A 115 -29.36 17.23 -1.49
N LEU A 116 -29.77 16.34 -2.40
CA LEU A 116 -30.13 16.71 -3.76
C LEU A 116 -31.65 16.86 -3.78
N ASP A 117 -32.12 18.11 -3.79
CA ASP A 117 -33.52 18.44 -4.13
C ASP A 117 -33.87 17.97 -5.55
#